data_AF-A0A1V3WDZ6-F1
#
_entry.id   AF-A0A1V3WDZ6-F1
#
_cell.length_a   1.000
_cell.length_b   1.000
_cell.length_c   1.000
_cell.angle_alpha   90.00
_cell.angle_beta   90.00
_cell.angle_gamma   90.00
#
_symmetry.space_group_name_H-M   'P 1'
#
loop_
_entity.id
_entity.type
_entity.pdbx_description
1 polymer ?
#
loop_
_entity_poly.entity_id
_entity_poly.type
_entity_poly.pdbx_seq_one_letter_code
_entity_poly.pdbx_strand_id
1 'polypeptide(L)'
;MLLQNRGLLPLTLGSGVRIAVIGGYAQVGVAAGYGSSTVVPPGGYASVIPIGGSGLQAGLRNLYLVPPSPLDELRRQFPGVPIDFDPGISPVEAVMAARRAEVAIVFAIRPEGEGFDSADLSLPWARTR
;
A
#
# COMPACT_ATOMS: atom_id res chain seq x y z
N MET A 1 -10.70 -10.61 -6.27
CA MET A 1 -10.41 -11.53 -7.40
C MET A 1 -8.89 -11.53 -7.59
N LEU A 2 -8.25 -12.69 -7.80
CA LEU A 2 -6.80 -12.79 -7.97
C LEU A 2 -6.43 -12.66 -9.45
N LEU A 3 -5.60 -11.67 -9.80
CA LEU A 3 -5.27 -11.35 -11.20
C LEU A 3 -4.21 -12.29 -11.79
N GLN A 4 -3.20 -12.65 -11.00
CA GLN A 4 -2.14 -13.57 -11.42
C GLN A 4 -1.61 -14.36 -10.24
N ASN A 5 -1.34 -15.65 -10.47
CA ASN A 5 -0.65 -16.51 -9.52
C ASN A 5 0.21 -17.51 -10.30
N ARG A 6 1.52 -17.53 -10.04
CA ARG A 6 2.45 -18.50 -10.64
C ARG A 6 2.77 -19.66 -9.70
N GLY A 7 1.81 -20.01 -8.83
CA GLY A 7 1.93 -21.09 -7.84
C GLY A 7 2.47 -20.65 -6.47
N LEU A 8 2.64 -19.35 -6.23
CA LEU A 8 3.14 -18.81 -4.95
C LEU A 8 2.04 -18.62 -3.90
N LEU A 9 0.80 -18.38 -4.33
CA LEU A 9 -0.34 -18.17 -3.45
C LEU A 9 -1.21 -19.44 -3.35
N PRO A 10 -1.78 -19.78 -2.18
CA PRO A 10 -1.65 -19.07 -0.90
C PRO A 10 -0.24 -19.22 -0.31
N LEU A 11 0.23 -18.19 0.44
CA LEU A 11 1.54 -18.22 1.05
C LEU A 11 1.60 -19.29 2.14
N THR A 12 2.36 -20.36 1.91
CA THR A 12 2.72 -21.36 2.91
C THR A 12 4.14 -21.05 3.41
N LEU A 13 4.25 -20.28 4.48
CA LEU A 13 5.54 -19.86 5.02
C LEU A 13 6.06 -20.91 6.01
N GLY A 14 7.28 -21.39 5.79
CA GLY A 14 8.02 -22.21 6.74
C GLY A 14 8.76 -21.38 7.78
N SER A 15 9.34 -22.04 8.78
CA SER A 15 10.29 -21.41 9.71
C SER A 15 11.50 -20.87 8.94
N GLY A 16 11.95 -19.66 9.29
CA GLY A 16 13.12 -19.02 8.68
C GLY A 16 12.85 -18.21 7.41
N VAL A 17 11.60 -18.17 6.94
CA VAL A 17 11.19 -17.27 5.84
C VAL A 17 11.01 -15.85 6.40
N ARG A 18 11.47 -14.83 5.69
CA ARG A 18 11.29 -13.40 5.95
C ARG A 18 10.47 -12.75 4.85
N ILE A 19 9.62 -11.81 5.26
CA ILE A 19 8.78 -11.02 4.37
C ILE A 19 9.26 -9.56 4.40
N ALA A 20 9.33 -8.94 3.23
CA ALA A 20 9.38 -7.48 3.09
C ALA A 20 7.99 -6.98 2.67
N VAL A 21 7.40 -6.08 3.44
CA VAL A 21 6.18 -5.35 3.06
C VAL A 21 6.58 -3.96 2.59
N ILE A 22 6.20 -3.59 1.37
CA ILE A 22 6.71 -2.36 0.74
C ILE A 22 5.55 -1.47 0.30
N GLY A 23 5.54 -0.23 0.77
CA GLY A 23 4.72 0.84 0.23
C GLY A 23 3.25 0.88 0.69
N GLY A 24 2.49 1.74 0.00
CA GLY A 24 1.02 1.78 0.07
C GLY A 24 0.41 2.15 1.41
N TYR A 25 1.21 2.71 2.33
CA TYR A 25 0.84 2.92 3.73
C TYR A 25 0.35 1.64 4.43
N ALA A 26 0.87 0.48 4.01
CA ALA A 26 0.47 -0.83 4.52
C ALA A 26 0.68 -1.01 6.03
N GLN A 27 1.49 -0.17 6.67
CA GLN A 27 1.68 -0.11 8.11
C GLN A 27 0.56 0.63 8.86
N VAL A 28 -0.29 1.38 8.16
CA VAL A 28 -1.33 2.22 8.75
C VAL A 28 -2.72 1.70 8.41
N GLY A 29 -2.96 1.40 7.13
CA GLY A 29 -4.28 0.99 6.65
C GLY A 29 -4.30 0.79 5.15
N VAL A 30 -5.48 0.51 4.63
CA VAL A 30 -5.72 0.37 3.19
C VAL A 30 -6.17 1.71 2.63
N ALA A 31 -5.58 2.13 1.51
CA ALA A 31 -6.02 3.32 0.80
C ALA A 31 -7.49 3.18 0.36
N ALA A 32 -8.34 4.08 0.87
CA ALA A 32 -9.60 4.43 0.26
C ALA A 32 -9.35 5.60 -0.70
N GLY A 33 -10.01 5.62 -1.86
CA GLY A 33 -9.92 6.73 -2.82
C GLY A 33 -10.33 8.08 -2.20
N TYR A 34 -10.29 9.15 -3.00
CA TYR A 34 -10.69 10.49 -2.54
C TYR A 34 -11.82 11.06 -3.40
N GLY A 35 -12.73 11.84 -2.81
CA GLY A 35 -13.88 12.44 -3.50
C GLY A 35 -15.15 12.50 -2.65
N SER A 36 -16.21 13.08 -3.21
CA SER A 36 -17.52 13.35 -2.59
C SER A 36 -18.16 12.15 -1.88
N SER A 37 -17.83 10.95 -2.34
CA SER A 37 -18.45 9.70 -1.94
C SER A 37 -17.60 8.86 -0.98
N THR A 38 -16.54 9.43 -0.39
CA THR A 38 -15.70 8.68 0.54
C THR A 38 -16.48 8.41 1.83
N VAL A 39 -16.75 7.14 2.12
CA VAL A 39 -17.47 6.72 3.32
C VAL A 39 -16.51 6.74 4.53
N VAL A 40 -16.98 7.25 5.66
CA VAL A 40 -16.27 7.15 6.94
C VAL A 40 -16.58 5.77 7.53
N PRO A 41 -15.59 4.88 7.70
CA PRO A 41 -15.83 3.57 8.29
C PRO A 41 -16.24 3.73 9.78
N PRO A 42 -16.97 2.75 10.35
CA PRO A 42 -17.20 2.70 11.79
C PRO A 42 -15.87 2.75 12.56
N GLY A 43 -15.73 3.70 13.49
CA GLY A 43 -14.48 3.95 14.21
C GLY A 43 -13.53 4.96 13.57
N GLY A 44 -13.86 5.47 12.38
CA GLY A 44 -13.08 6.51 11.69
C GLY A 44 -11.91 5.98 10.86
N TYR A 45 -11.25 6.89 10.15
CA TYR A 45 -10.07 6.58 9.35
C TYR A 45 -8.86 6.26 10.24
N ALA A 46 -8.02 5.32 9.79
CA ALA A 46 -6.73 5.06 10.40
C ALA A 46 -5.76 6.24 10.20
N SER A 47 -5.86 6.94 9.06
CA SER A 47 -5.16 8.20 8.82
C SER A 47 -5.78 8.97 7.66
N VAL A 48 -5.49 10.26 7.61
CA VAL A 48 -5.87 11.18 6.54
C VAL A 48 -4.62 11.93 6.11
N ILE A 49 -4.18 11.71 4.89
CA ILE A 49 -2.91 12.24 4.38
C ILE A 49 -3.22 13.28 3.31
N PRO A 50 -2.89 14.56 3.52
CA PRO A 50 -3.05 15.57 2.48
C PRO A 50 -2.16 15.23 1.28
N ILE A 51 -2.76 15.01 0.12
CA ILE A 51 -2.03 14.73 -1.13
C ILE A 51 -1.80 16.00 -1.96
N GLY A 52 -2.24 17.15 -1.46
CA GLY A 52 -2.03 18.46 -2.08
C GLY A 52 -2.75 18.61 -3.42
N GLY A 53 -2.44 19.67 -4.17
CA GLY A 53 -3.06 19.99 -5.46
C GLY A 53 -2.95 21.47 -5.78
N SER A 54 -3.37 21.88 -6.97
CA SER A 54 -3.41 23.28 -7.39
C SER A 54 -4.84 23.84 -7.28
N GLY A 55 -4.99 25.08 -6.82
CA GLY A 55 -6.27 25.81 -6.78
C GLY A 55 -7.08 25.56 -5.50
N LEU A 56 -8.31 26.10 -5.46
CA LEU A 56 -9.18 26.14 -4.28
C LEU A 56 -9.56 24.75 -3.73
N GLN A 57 -9.41 23.69 -4.53
CA GLN A 57 -9.77 22.31 -4.16
C GLN A 57 -8.59 21.51 -3.59
N ALA A 58 -7.39 22.08 -3.53
CA ALA A 58 -6.19 21.41 -3.02
C ALA A 58 -6.36 20.89 -1.58
N GLY A 59 -7.10 21.62 -0.74
CA GLY A 59 -7.39 21.22 0.65
C GLY A 59 -8.40 20.09 0.80
N LEU A 60 -9.11 19.71 -0.28
CA LEU A 60 -10.07 18.61 -0.28
C LEU A 60 -9.44 17.29 -0.76
N ARG A 61 -8.19 17.32 -1.24
CA ARG A 61 -7.47 16.15 -1.72
C ARG A 61 -6.73 15.49 -0.58
N ASN A 62 -7.40 14.52 0.04
CA ASN A 62 -6.82 13.68 1.09
C ASN A 62 -6.84 12.22 0.66
N LEU A 63 -5.72 11.52 0.84
CA LEU A 63 -5.70 10.07 0.85
C LEU A 63 -6.22 9.60 2.21
N TYR A 64 -7.35 8.91 2.19
CA TYR A 64 -7.95 8.32 3.38
C TYR A 64 -7.45 6.89 3.53
N LEU A 65 -6.99 6.53 4.73
CA LEU A 65 -6.59 5.16 5.05
C LEU A 65 -7.61 4.54 5.98
N VAL A 66 -8.13 3.36 5.63
CA VAL A 66 -9.09 2.62 6.45
C VAL A 66 -8.38 1.46 7.17
N PRO A 67 -8.74 1.19 8.44
CA PRO A 67 -8.23 0.02 9.14
C PRO A 67 -8.81 -1.28 8.57
N PRO A 68 -8.18 -2.44 8.83
CA PRO A 68 -6.93 -2.63 9.58
C PRO A 68 -5.67 -2.39 8.72
N SER A 69 -4.53 -2.19 9.39
CA SER A 69 -3.19 -2.17 8.78
C SER A 69 -2.86 -3.55 8.16
N PRO A 70 -2.58 -3.63 6.84
CA PRO A 70 -2.13 -4.88 6.22
C PRO A 70 -0.89 -5.49 6.87
N LEU A 71 0.07 -4.66 7.29
CA LEU A 71 1.28 -5.11 7.98
C LEU A 71 0.95 -5.83 9.30
N ASP A 72 0.04 -5.26 10.08
CA ASP A 72 -0.34 -5.84 11.36
C ASP A 72 -1.16 -7.12 11.17
N GLU A 73 -1.99 -7.19 10.13
CA GLU A 73 -2.72 -8.40 9.79
C GLU A 73 -1.78 -9.52 9.34
N LEU A 74 -0.76 -9.22 8.53
CA LEU A 74 0.27 -10.18 8.14
C LEU A 74 1.05 -10.70 9.35
N ARG A 75 1.40 -9.81 10.30
CA ARG A 75 2.07 -10.21 11.56
C ARG A 75 1.19 -11.12 12.41
N ARG A 76 -0.13 -10.90 12.44
CA ARG A 76 -1.09 -11.79 13.12
C ARG A 76 -1.23 -13.14 12.41
N GLN A 77 -1.24 -13.16 11.09
CA GLN A 77 -1.36 -14.39 10.30
C GLN A 77 -0.11 -15.27 10.38
N PHE A 78 1.07 -14.67 10.47
CA PHE A 78 2.35 -15.38 10.49
C PHE A 78 3.15 -15.07 11.77
N PRO A 79 2.65 -15.48 12.95
CA PRO A 79 3.34 -15.25 14.21
C PRO A 79 4.69 -15.98 14.19
N GLY A 80 5.79 -15.24 14.34
CA GLY A 80 7.15 -15.77 14.33
C GLY A 80 7.90 -15.66 13.00
N VAL A 81 7.25 -15.19 11.93
CA VAL A 81 7.92 -14.79 10.69
C VAL A 81 8.44 -13.35 10.82
N PRO A 82 9.72 -13.08 10.56
CA PRO A 82 10.23 -11.71 10.49
C PRO A 82 9.58 -10.97 9.32
N ILE A 83 8.93 -9.84 9.63
CA ILE A 83 8.28 -8.97 8.64
C ILE A 83 8.86 -7.56 8.76
N ASP A 84 9.69 -7.20 7.78
CA ASP A 84 10.28 -5.88 7.64
C ASP A 84 9.36 -5.00 6.80
N PHE A 85 9.23 -3.72 7.17
CA PHE A 85 8.43 -2.75 6.42
C PHE A 85 9.34 -1.67 5.82
N ASP A 86 9.13 -1.39 4.53
CA ASP A 86 9.74 -0.28 3.81
C ASP A 86 8.63 0.62 3.23
N PRO A 87 8.69 1.96 3.38
CA PRO A 87 7.62 2.83 2.89
C PRO A 87 7.58 2.97 1.36
N GLY A 88 8.55 2.43 0.62
CA GLY A 88 8.59 2.43 -0.84
C GLY A 88 8.91 3.80 -1.46
N ILE A 89 9.36 4.77 -0.66
CA ILE A 89 9.66 6.15 -1.12
C ILE A 89 10.93 6.17 -1.97
N SER A 90 11.94 5.40 -1.56
CA SER A 90 13.20 5.24 -2.30
C SER A 90 13.22 3.89 -3.02
N PRO A 91 13.27 3.86 -4.37
CA PRO A 91 13.37 2.60 -5.10
C PRO A 91 14.59 1.77 -4.70
N VAL A 92 15.69 2.43 -4.34
CA VAL A 92 16.91 1.74 -3.92
C VAL A 92 16.69 1.04 -2.57
N GLU A 93 16.07 1.71 -1.61
CA GLU A 93 15.78 1.13 -0.29
C GLU A 93 14.75 -0.01 -0.40
N ALA A 94 13.70 0.19 -1.19
CA ALA A 94 12.70 -0.84 -1.47
C ALA A 94 13.33 -2.09 -2.11
N VAL A 95 14.24 -1.93 -3.08
CA VAL A 95 14.99 -3.05 -3.68
C VAL A 95 15.88 -3.73 -2.65
N MET A 96 16.54 -2.97 -1.77
CA MET A 96 17.38 -3.54 -0.71
C MET A 96 16.56 -4.31 0.33
N ALA A 97 15.37 -3.83 0.68
CA ALA A 97 14.43 -4.54 1.54
C ALA A 97 13.95 -5.84 0.88
N ALA A 98 13.52 -5.77 -0.38
CA ALA A 98 13.08 -6.93 -1.15
C ALA A 98 14.17 -7.99 -1.28
N ARG A 99 15.43 -7.60 -1.50
CA ARG A 99 16.57 -8.53 -1.63
C ARG A 99 16.93 -9.29 -0.36
N ARG A 100 16.54 -8.78 0.81
CA ARG A 100 16.80 -9.40 2.10
C ARG A 100 15.69 -10.37 2.53
N ALA A 101 14.58 -10.41 1.80
CA ALA A 101 13.43 -11.23 2.09
C ALA A 101 13.26 -12.32 1.04
N GLU A 102 12.70 -13.45 1.44
CA GLU A 102 12.31 -14.52 0.52
C GLU A 102 11.00 -14.19 -0.19
N VAL A 103 10.15 -13.36 0.44
CA VAL A 103 8.90 -12.87 -0.14
C VAL A 103 8.80 -11.35 0.01
N ALA A 104 8.57 -10.64 -1.08
CA ALA A 104 8.23 -9.22 -1.06
C ALA A 104 6.74 -9.04 -1.40
N ILE A 105 5.99 -8.38 -0.51
CA ILE A 105 4.60 -8.00 -0.69
C ILE A 105 4.56 -6.49 -0.91
N VAL A 106 4.26 -6.07 -2.15
CA VAL A 106 4.28 -4.67 -2.55
C VAL A 106 2.86 -4.13 -2.63
N PHE A 107 2.56 -3.09 -1.87
CA PHE A 107 1.32 -2.33 -1.94
C PHE A 107 1.55 -1.09 -2.80
N ALA A 108 1.19 -1.18 -4.07
CA ALA A 108 1.17 -0.02 -4.96
C ALA A 108 -0.20 0.64 -4.90
N ILE A 109 -0.26 1.89 -4.46
CA ILE A 109 -1.48 2.69 -4.46
C ILE A 109 -1.32 3.82 -5.47
N ARG A 110 -2.38 4.18 -6.18
CA ARG A 110 -2.48 5.44 -6.91
C ARG A 110 -3.76 6.11 -6.43
N PRO A 111 -3.68 7.15 -5.58
CA PRO A 111 -4.88 7.89 -5.22
C PRO A 111 -5.43 8.56 -6.47
N GLU A 112 -6.63 8.17 -6.89
CA GLU A 112 -7.44 8.81 -7.93
C GLU A 112 -8.75 9.31 -7.29
N GLY A 113 -9.34 10.36 -7.86
CA GLY A 113 -10.57 10.94 -7.34
C GLY A 113 -11.27 11.86 -8.33
N GLU A 114 -12.56 12.04 -8.10
CA GLU A 114 -13.54 12.66 -9.01
C GLU A 114 -13.09 14.05 -9.49
N GLY A 115 -13.16 14.29 -10.81
CA GLY A 115 -12.84 15.59 -11.44
C GLY A 115 -11.42 15.74 -12.00
N PHE A 116 -10.57 14.71 -11.94
CA PHE A 116 -9.22 14.73 -12.52
C PHE A 116 -8.94 13.47 -13.35
N ASP A 117 -8.89 13.61 -14.67
CA ASP A 117 -8.36 12.59 -15.56
C ASP A 117 -6.82 12.59 -15.51
N SER A 118 -6.24 11.43 -15.28
CA SER A 118 -4.82 11.21 -15.51
C SER A 118 -4.58 10.90 -16.99
N ALA A 119 -3.66 11.61 -17.63
CA ALA A 119 -3.30 11.39 -19.03
C ALA A 119 -2.55 10.05 -19.30
N ASP A 120 -2.23 9.27 -18.26
CA ASP A 120 -1.52 7.99 -18.35
C ASP A 120 -1.92 7.05 -17.19
N LEU A 121 -1.87 5.73 -17.41
CA LEU A 121 -2.13 4.64 -16.46
C LEU A 121 -0.87 4.20 -15.69
N SER A 122 0.28 4.84 -15.91
CA SER A 122 1.51 4.55 -15.18
C SER A 122 1.34 4.76 -13.67
N LEU A 123 1.78 3.79 -12.87
CA LEU A 123 1.89 3.96 -11.42
C LEU A 123 2.97 5.04 -11.14
N PRO A 124 2.70 6.06 -10.29
CA PRO A 124 3.61 7.19 -10.09
C PRO A 124 5.03 6.83 -9.62
N TRP A 125 5.23 5.61 -9.13
CA TRP A 125 6.51 5.11 -8.61
C TRP A 125 7.00 3.81 -9.30
N ALA A 126 6.28 3.29 -10.30
CA ALA A 126 6.75 2.14 -11.06
C ALA A 126 7.51 2.62 -12.30
N ARG A 127 8.82 2.35 -12.37
CA ARG A 127 9.53 2.31 -13.65
C ARG A 127 9.77 0.86 -14.04
N THR A 128 9.21 0.47 -15.17
CA THR A 128 9.60 -0.72 -15.91
C THR A 128 10.88 -0.41 -16.68
N ARG A 129 11.97 -1.11 -16.36
CA ARG A 129 12.99 -1.51 -17.34
C ARG A 129 13.39 -2.94 -17.04
#